data_AF-A0A7K5K750-F1
#
_entry.id   AF-A0A7K5K750-F1
#
_cell.length_a   1.000
_cell.length_b   1.000
_cell.length_c   1.000
_cell.angle_alpha   90.00
_cell.angle_beta   90.00
_cell.angle_gamma   90.00
#
_symmetry.space_group_name_H-M   'P 1'
#
loop_
_entity.id
_entity.type
_entity.pdbx_description
1 polymer ?
#
loop_
_entity_poly.entity_id
_entity_poly.type
_entity_poly.pdbx_seq_one_letter_code
_entity_poly.pdbx_strand_id
1 'polypeptide(L)'
;MGAVETDLYRDTWIRYLGYANEVGESFRALVPLPVVWASYGVATAYAHVQDPTRVGVAVVDTFVWQGLASVAIPGFTINRLCAASLALLGTLTRWPLPLRRWATTALGLAAIPLIITPIDRSVDFLMDSSLRKLYGTPGDPPTPH
;
A
#
# COMPACT_ATOMS: atom_id res chain seq x y z
N MET A 1 18.25 11.42 -38.99
CA MET A 1 17.06 11.72 -38.17
C MET A 1 16.35 10.40 -37.95
N GLY A 2 16.44 9.83 -36.74
CA GLY A 2 15.68 8.61 -36.42
C GLY A 2 14.20 8.93 -36.46
N ALA A 3 13.40 8.10 -37.13
CA ALA A 3 11.95 8.23 -37.10
C ALA A 3 11.50 8.19 -35.64
N VAL A 4 10.72 9.20 -35.21
CA VAL A 4 10.03 9.14 -33.92
C VAL A 4 9.02 8.02 -34.03
N GLU A 5 9.29 6.91 -33.36
CA GLU A 5 8.35 5.79 -33.29
C GLU A 5 7.12 6.25 -32.52
N THR A 6 5.97 6.28 -33.19
CA THR A 6 4.71 6.73 -32.59
C THR A 6 4.22 5.70 -31.59
N ASP A 7 4.10 6.07 -30.32
CA ASP A 7 3.54 5.21 -29.28
C ASP A 7 2.01 5.20 -29.41
N LEU A 8 1.45 4.04 -29.77
CA LEU A 8 0.02 3.85 -29.97
C LEU A 8 -0.81 4.34 -28.77
N TYR A 9 -0.36 4.09 -27.54
CA TYR A 9 -1.12 4.44 -26.34
C TYR A 9 -0.92 5.89 -25.91
N ARG A 10 0.14 6.56 -26.37
CA ARG A 10 0.48 7.94 -25.98
C ARG A 10 0.12 8.98 -27.04
N ASP A 11 0.33 8.65 -28.31
CA ASP A 11 0.31 9.60 -29.43
C ASP A 11 -0.97 9.48 -30.28
N THR A 12 -1.78 8.45 -30.06
CA THR A 12 -3.06 8.28 -30.77
C THR A 12 -4.27 8.57 -29.88
N TRP A 13 -5.44 8.58 -30.50
CA TRP A 13 -6.73 8.81 -29.86
C TRP A 13 -7.10 7.70 -28.86
N ILE A 14 -6.42 6.54 -28.90
CA ILE A 14 -6.61 5.43 -27.95
C ILE A 14 -6.31 5.89 -26.52
N ARG A 15 -5.46 6.90 -26.33
CA ARG A 15 -5.20 7.53 -25.02
C ARG A 15 -6.46 7.99 -24.30
N TYR A 16 -7.48 8.41 -25.04
CA TYR A 16 -8.72 8.91 -24.45
C TYR A 16 -9.55 7.80 -23.76
N LEU A 17 -9.28 6.52 -24.05
CA LEU A 17 -9.92 5.42 -23.33
C LEU A 17 -9.56 5.42 -21.84
N GLY A 18 -8.39 5.95 -21.46
CA GLY A 18 -8.01 6.15 -20.06
C GLY A 18 -8.87 7.17 -19.31
N TYR A 19 -9.65 8.00 -20.02
CA TYR A 19 -10.59 8.97 -19.46
C TYR A 19 -12.06 8.53 -19.60
N ALA A 20 -12.31 7.28 -19.99
CA ALA A 20 -13.67 6.78 -20.20
C ALA A 20 -14.55 6.90 -18.94
N ASN A 21 -13.96 6.74 -17.75
CA ASN A 21 -14.64 6.90 -16.47
C ASN A 21 -15.21 8.32 -16.25
N GLU A 22 -14.48 9.36 -16.67
CA GLU A 22 -14.93 10.75 -16.56
C GLU A 22 -16.15 11.02 -17.44
N VAL A 23 -16.16 10.42 -18.64
CA VAL A 23 -17.33 10.44 -19.52
C VAL A 23 -18.49 9.73 -18.82
N GLY A 24 -18.29 8.51 -18.31
CA GLY A 24 -19.36 7.79 -17.61
C GLY A 24 -19.97 8.56 -16.43
N GLU A 25 -19.15 9.21 -15.60
CA GLU A 25 -19.62 10.04 -14.50
C GLU A 25 -20.40 11.27 -14.97
N SER A 26 -19.98 11.92 -16.07
CA SER A 26 -20.75 13.04 -16.65
C SER A 26 -22.15 12.65 -17.13
N PHE A 27 -22.33 11.39 -17.55
CA PHE A 27 -23.62 10.84 -18.00
C PHE A 27 -24.41 10.14 -16.89
N ARG A 28 -23.94 10.12 -15.65
CA ARG A 28 -24.57 9.39 -14.52
C ARG A 28 -26.04 9.73 -14.29
N ALA A 29 -26.46 10.96 -14.62
CA ALA A 29 -27.86 11.38 -14.52
C ALA A 29 -28.76 10.85 -15.66
N LEU A 30 -28.18 10.36 -16.76
CA LEU A 30 -28.86 9.98 -17.99
C LEU A 30 -28.79 8.46 -18.28
N VAL A 31 -27.81 7.75 -17.73
CA VAL A 31 -27.59 6.32 -17.97
C VAL A 31 -27.69 5.52 -16.67
N PRO A 32 -28.04 4.22 -16.73
CA PRO A 32 -28.09 3.39 -15.53
C PRO A 32 -26.67 3.14 -14.98
N LEU A 33 -26.56 2.94 -13.66
CA LEU A 33 -25.30 2.73 -12.94
C LEU A 33 -24.34 1.68 -13.56
N PRO A 34 -24.81 0.55 -14.11
CA PRO A 34 -23.89 -0.41 -14.73
C PRO A 34 -23.11 0.16 -15.93
N VAL A 35 -23.69 1.13 -16.66
CA VAL A 35 -22.99 1.80 -17.76
C VAL A 35 -21.86 2.69 -17.23
N VAL A 36 -22.10 3.35 -16.10
CA VAL A 36 -21.06 4.12 -15.41
C VAL A 36 -19.94 3.19 -14.93
N TRP A 37 -20.27 2.05 -14.29
CA TRP A 37 -19.26 1.06 -13.90
C TRP A 37 -18.49 0.46 -15.08
N ALA A 38 -19.16 0.21 -16.21
CA ALA A 38 -18.49 -0.25 -17.42
C ALA A 38 -17.44 0.76 -17.90
N SER A 39 -17.70 2.06 -17.78
CA SER A 39 -16.74 3.10 -18.16
C SER A 39 -15.47 3.10 -17.30
N TYR A 40 -15.60 2.82 -15.99
CA TYR A 40 -14.45 2.56 -15.10
C TYR A 40 -13.69 1.31 -15.52
N GLY A 41 -14.41 0.25 -15.93
CA GLY A 41 -13.81 -0.96 -16.48
C GLY A 41 -12.97 -0.70 -17.73
N VAL A 42 -13.46 0.14 -18.65
CA VAL A 42 -12.72 0.54 -19.87
C VAL A 42 -11.44 1.30 -19.52
N ALA A 43 -11.53 2.31 -18.66
CA ALA A 43 -10.36 3.10 -18.24
C ALA A 43 -9.30 2.22 -17.54
N THR A 44 -9.75 1.32 -16.67
CA THR A 44 -8.88 0.36 -15.96
C THR A 44 -8.22 -0.61 -16.94
N ALA A 45 -8.99 -1.19 -17.86
CA ALA A 45 -8.47 -2.11 -18.88
C ALA A 45 -7.45 -1.42 -19.79
N TYR A 46 -7.70 -0.17 -20.19
CA TYR A 46 -6.73 0.62 -20.96
C TYR A 46 -5.40 0.76 -20.21
N ALA A 47 -5.42 1.13 -18.92
CA ALA A 47 -4.19 1.26 -18.12
C ALA A 47 -3.44 -0.07 -18.00
N HIS A 48 -4.16 -1.17 -17.78
CA HIS A 48 -3.56 -2.51 -17.73
C HIS A 48 -2.95 -2.94 -19.06
N VAL A 49 -3.58 -2.63 -20.19
CA VAL A 49 -3.09 -3.02 -21.52
C VAL A 49 -1.90 -2.13 -21.95
N GLN A 50 -1.91 -0.85 -21.58
CA GLN A 50 -0.82 0.08 -21.87
C GLN A 50 0.50 -0.33 -21.20
N ASP A 51 0.47 -0.65 -19.91
CA ASP A 51 1.66 -1.03 -19.15
C ASP A 51 1.31 -2.08 -18.07
N PRO A 52 1.11 -3.35 -18.47
CA PRO A 52 0.66 -4.41 -17.56
C PRO A 52 1.69 -4.69 -16.46
N THR A 53 2.98 -4.55 -16.77
CA THR A 53 4.06 -4.75 -15.81
C THR A 53 4.05 -3.66 -14.76
N ARG A 54 4.00 -2.37 -15.14
CA ARG A 54 3.93 -1.27 -14.17
C ARG A 54 2.70 -1.35 -13.28
N VAL A 55 1.52 -1.64 -13.85
CA VAL A 55 0.30 -1.78 -13.04
C VAL A 55 0.41 -2.98 -12.10
N GLY A 56 0.92 -4.12 -12.58
CA GLY A 56 1.16 -5.29 -11.74
C GLY A 56 2.14 -5.01 -10.59
N VAL A 57 3.23 -4.30 -10.87
CA VAL A 57 4.20 -3.88 -9.86
C VAL A 57 3.55 -2.95 -8.83
N ALA A 58 2.79 -1.95 -9.26
CA ALA A 58 2.12 -1.03 -8.34
C ALA A 58 1.10 -1.74 -7.43
N VAL A 59 0.35 -2.72 -7.96
CA VAL A 59 -0.59 -3.52 -7.17
C VAL A 59 0.15 -4.35 -6.13
N VAL A 60 1.22 -5.04 -6.52
CA VAL A 60 2.03 -5.85 -5.60
C VAL A 60 2.69 -4.96 -4.55
N ASP A 61 3.28 -3.84 -4.97
CA ASP A 61 3.93 -2.86 -4.09
C ASP A 61 2.93 -2.34 -3.04
N THR A 62 1.76 -1.90 -3.47
CA THR A 62 0.70 -1.41 -2.56
C THR A 62 0.25 -2.51 -1.61
N PHE A 63 0.03 -3.74 -2.09
CA PHE A 63 -0.43 -4.84 -1.25
C PHE A 63 0.62 -5.23 -0.21
N VAL A 64 1.89 -5.31 -0.60
CA VAL A 64 2.99 -5.64 0.32
C VAL A 64 3.20 -4.50 1.32
N TRP A 65 3.22 -3.24 0.86
CA TRP A 65 3.36 -2.08 1.74
C TRP A 65 2.23 -2.03 2.76
N GLN A 66 0.99 -2.09 2.31
CA GLN A 66 -0.17 -2.05 3.19
C GLN A 66 -0.20 -3.24 4.16
N GLY A 67 0.12 -4.44 3.68
CA GLY A 67 0.19 -5.63 4.51
C GLY A 67 1.27 -5.54 5.60
N LEU A 68 2.45 -5.04 5.25
CA LEU A 68 3.56 -4.88 6.19
C LEU A 68 3.31 -3.74 7.18
N ALA A 69 2.97 -2.55 6.67
CA ALA A 69 2.77 -1.33 7.45
C ALA A 69 1.57 -1.44 8.40
N SER A 70 0.44 -2.00 7.94
CA SER A 70 -0.79 -1.98 8.73
C SER A 70 -1.04 -3.25 9.54
N VAL A 71 -0.64 -4.43 9.05
CA VAL A 71 -1.07 -5.71 9.64
C VAL A 71 0.08 -6.46 10.28
N ALA A 72 1.12 -6.77 9.52
CA ALA A 72 2.15 -7.71 9.96
C ALA A 72 3.05 -7.14 11.07
N ILE A 73 3.62 -5.94 10.87
CA ILE A 73 4.65 -5.41 11.76
C ILE A 73 4.06 -4.81 13.04
N PRO A 74 2.99 -3.98 13.00
CA PRO A 74 2.32 -3.53 14.22
C PRO A 74 1.71 -4.71 15.01
N GLY A 75 1.06 -5.64 14.31
CA GLY A 75 0.43 -6.81 14.94
C GLY A 75 1.44 -7.70 15.66
N PHE A 76 2.59 -7.99 15.03
CA PHE A 76 3.67 -8.74 15.65
C PHE A 76 4.29 -8.00 16.84
N THR A 77 4.59 -6.71 16.68
CA THR A 77 5.22 -5.88 17.71
C THR A 77 4.37 -5.79 18.97
N ILE A 78 3.07 -5.49 18.84
CA ILE A 78 2.16 -5.41 19.99
C ILE A 78 2.02 -6.78 20.66
N ASN A 79 1.91 -7.87 19.88
CA ASN A 79 1.82 -9.21 20.45
C ASN A 79 3.07 -9.58 21.27
N ARG A 80 4.27 -9.26 20.78
CA ARG A 80 5.53 -9.47 21.52
C ARG A 80 5.63 -8.57 22.74
N LEU A 81 5.24 -7.30 22.63
CA LEU A 81 5.23 -6.35 23.75
C LEU A 81 4.29 -6.82 24.87
N CYS A 82 3.07 -7.24 24.54
CA CYS A 82 2.12 -7.77 25.51
C CYS A 82 2.63 -9.07 26.16
N ALA A 83 3.18 -10.00 25.37
CA ALA A 83 3.74 -11.24 25.89
C ALA A 83 4.94 -10.99 26.83
N ALA A 84 5.86 -10.10 26.44
CA ALA A 84 7.00 -9.71 27.25
C ALA A 84 6.58 -8.99 28.53
N SER A 85 5.63 -8.06 28.44
CA SER A 85 5.10 -7.32 29.60
C SER A 85 4.43 -8.25 30.60
N LEU A 86 3.63 -9.22 30.12
CA LEU A 86 2.99 -10.22 30.99
C LEU A 86 4.01 -11.15 31.65
N ALA A 87 5.03 -11.58 30.90
CA ALA A 87 6.11 -12.42 31.42
C ALA A 87 6.95 -11.68 32.47
N LEU A 88 7.33 -10.42 32.21
CA LEU A 88 8.06 -9.56 33.14
C LEU A 88 7.25 -9.24 34.40
N LEU A 89 5.96 -8.88 34.29
CA LEU A 89 5.10 -8.74 35.47
C LEU A 89 4.96 -10.06 36.22
N GLY A 90 5.03 -11.19 35.50
CA GLY A 90 5.02 -12.52 36.08
C GLY A 90 6.22 -12.82 36.96
N THR A 91 7.41 -12.39 36.55
CA THR A 91 8.68 -12.65 37.22
C THR A 91 9.04 -11.58 38.26
N LEU A 92 8.72 -10.30 38.00
CA LEU A 92 9.11 -9.17 38.85
C LEU A 92 8.09 -8.82 39.93
N THR A 93 6.81 -9.20 39.76
CA THR A 93 5.73 -8.82 40.68
C THR A 93 4.93 -10.03 41.18
N ARG A 94 4.47 -9.98 42.44
CA ARG A 94 3.56 -10.98 43.03
C ARG A 94 2.07 -10.69 42.79
N TRP A 95 1.74 -9.84 41.83
CA TRP A 95 0.36 -9.44 41.55
C TRP A 95 -0.53 -10.62 41.11
N PRO A 96 -1.84 -10.59 41.41
CA PRO A 96 -2.77 -11.61 40.92
C PRO A 96 -2.94 -11.51 39.39
N LEU A 97 -3.19 -12.64 38.74
CA LEU A 97 -3.25 -12.77 37.27
C LEU A 97 -4.20 -11.78 36.56
N PRO A 98 -5.39 -11.42 37.10
CA PRO A 98 -6.28 -10.44 36.48
C PRO A 98 -5.65 -9.05 36.39
N LEU A 99 -4.94 -8.61 37.44
CA LEU A 99 -4.30 -7.30 37.49
C LEU A 99 -3.14 -7.22 36.48
N ARG A 100 -2.38 -8.30 36.33
CA ARG A 100 -1.31 -8.39 35.31
C ARG A 100 -1.85 -8.28 33.88
N ARG A 101 -3.00 -8.89 33.60
CA ARG A 101 -3.65 -8.81 32.28
C ARG A 101 -4.11 -7.38 31.98
N TRP A 102 -4.79 -6.73 32.92
CA TRP A 102 -5.20 -5.33 32.77
C TRP A 102 -4.01 -4.38 32.58
N ALA A 103 -2.95 -4.55 33.37
CA ALA A 103 -1.72 -3.76 33.24
C ALA A 103 -1.05 -3.98 31.87
N THR A 104 -0.98 -5.23 31.40
CA THR A 104 -0.41 -5.58 30.09
C THR A 104 -1.21 -4.95 28.95
N THR A 105 -2.55 -5.01 29.00
CA THR A 105 -3.41 -4.40 27.98
C THR A 105 -3.27 -2.88 27.97
N ALA A 106 -3.26 -2.23 29.14
CA ALA A 106 -3.06 -0.79 29.24
C ALA A 106 -1.70 -0.36 28.66
N LEU A 107 -0.65 -1.14 28.92
CA LEU A 107 0.69 -0.89 28.39
C LEU A 107 0.77 -1.11 26.87
N GLY A 108 0.11 -2.16 26.36
CA GLY A 108 -0.04 -2.41 24.93
C GLY A 108 -0.74 -1.27 24.19
N LEU A 109 -1.84 -0.75 24.73
CA LEU A 109 -2.58 0.39 24.16
C LEU A 109 -1.78 1.69 24.22
N ALA A 110 -1.10 1.94 25.35
CA ALA A 110 -0.26 3.13 25.52
C ALA A 110 0.98 3.12 24.61
N ALA A 111 1.44 1.95 24.17
CA ALA A 111 2.59 1.81 23.28
C ALA A 111 2.25 2.09 21.81
N ILE A 112 0.97 2.02 21.40
CA ILE A 112 0.55 2.21 19.99
C ILE A 112 1.11 3.52 19.38
N PRO A 113 0.97 4.70 20.01
CA PRO A 113 1.46 5.97 19.44
C PRO A 113 2.98 6.01 19.27
N LEU A 114 3.73 5.26 20.10
CA LEU A 114 5.19 5.21 20.08
C LEU A 114 5.73 4.22 19.03
N ILE A 115 4.91 3.25 18.63
CA ILE A 115 5.30 2.16 17.74
C ILE A 115 5.08 2.52 16.25
N ILE A 116 4.11 3.37 15.91
CA ILE A 116 3.70 3.63 14.51
C ILE A 116 4.82 4.31 13.69
N THR A 117 5.35 5.45 14.15
CA THR A 117 6.35 6.22 13.38
C THR A 117 7.65 5.47 13.05
N PRO A 118 8.25 4.66 13.93
CA PRO A 118 9.42 3.86 13.57
C PRO A 118 9.06 2.67 12.67
N ILE A 119 7.85 2.12 12.76
CA ILE A 119 7.40 1.05 11.86
C ILE A 119 7.26 1.57 10.43
N ASP A 120 6.56 2.68 10.23
CA ASP A 120 6.33 3.23 8.88
C ASP A 120 7.67 3.47 8.17
N ARG A 121 8.62 4.11 8.86
CA ARG A 121 9.98 4.33 8.33
C ARG A 121 10.76 3.04 8.05
N SER A 122 10.56 2.00 8.86
CA SER A 122 11.22 0.71 8.67
C SER A 122 10.65 -0.05 7.48
N VAL A 123 9.34 0.05 7.24
CA VAL A 123 8.67 -0.54 6.07
C VAL A 123 9.09 0.16 4.79
N ASP A 124 9.08 1.49 4.80
CA ASP A 124 9.56 2.29 3.68
C ASP A 124 10.99 1.90 3.33
N PHE A 125 11.89 1.88 4.32
CA PHE A 125 13.28 1.48 4.12
C PHE A 125 13.44 0.04 3.62
N LEU A 126 12.66 -0.91 4.13
CA LEU A 126 12.70 -2.31 3.72
C LEU A 126 12.23 -2.47 2.27
N MET A 127 11.16 -1.77 1.87
CA MET A 127 10.63 -1.81 0.51
C MET A 127 11.54 -1.11 -0.49
N ASP A 128 12.09 0.04 -0.11
CA ASP A 128 13.11 0.77 -0.89
C ASP A 128 14.37 -0.09 -1.09
N SER A 129 14.77 -0.85 -0.06
CA SER A 129 15.96 -1.69 -0.10
C SER A 129 15.77 -3.03 -0.80
N SER A 130 14.53 -3.51 -0.93
CA SER A 130 14.21 -4.86 -1.44
C SER A 130 13.44 -4.80 -2.76
N LEU A 131 12.16 -4.41 -2.72
CA LEU A 131 11.26 -4.46 -3.87
C LEU A 131 11.61 -3.41 -4.92
N ARG A 132 11.92 -2.18 -4.49
CA ARG A 132 12.24 -1.09 -5.44
C ARG A 132 13.60 -1.25 -6.12
N LYS A 133 14.56 -1.92 -5.49
CA LYS A 133 15.83 -2.32 -6.15
C LYS A 133 15.64 -3.43 -7.18
N LEU A 134 14.66 -4.33 -6.98
CA LEU A 134 14.38 -5.42 -7.91
C LEU A 134 13.61 -4.96 -9.16
N TYR A 135 12.79 -3.91 -9.04
CA TYR A 135 12.04 -3.33 -10.17
C TYR A 135 12.76 -2.20 -10.90
N GLY A 136 14.06 -2.00 -10.66
CA GLY A 136 14.88 -0.91 -11.20
C GLY A 136 14.36 -0.39 -12.54
N THR A 137 13.64 0.74 -12.49
CA THR A 137 13.00 1.33 -13.66
C THR A 137 14.11 1.67 -14.64
N PRO A 138 14.13 1.12 -15.86
CA PRO A 138 15.02 1.61 -16.90
C PRO A 138 14.56 3.03 -17.24
N GLY A 139 15.12 4.06 -16.57
CA GLY A 139 14.93 5.45 -16.98
C GLY A 139 14.84 6.55 -15.93
N ASP A 140 14.77 6.29 -14.61
CA ASP A 140 14.69 7.40 -13.64
C ASP A 140 16.09 7.89 -13.20
N PRO A 141 16.35 9.21 -13.24
CA PRO A 141 17.62 9.78 -12.79
C PRO A 141 17.76 9.62 -11.26
N PRO A 142 19.01 9.49 -10.76
CA PRO A 142 19.26 9.30 -9.33
C PRO A 142 18.70 10.47 -8.52
N THR A 143 17.97 10.15 -7.46
CA THR A 143 17.46 11.14 -6.50
C THR A 143 18.64 11.84 -5.83
N PRO A 144 18.67 13.18 -5.79
CA PRO A 144 19.71 13.90 -5.09
C PRO A 144 19.50 13.73 -3.58
N HIS A 145 20.56 13.27 -2.92
CA HIS A 145 20.67 13.24 -1.45
C HIS A 145 20.55 14.63 -0.84
#